data_AF-A0A453SJI7-F1
#
_entry.id   AF-A0A453SJI7-F1
#
_cell.length_a   1.000
_cell.length_b   1.000
_cell.length_c   1.000
_cell.angle_alpha   90.00
_cell.angle_beta   90.00
_cell.angle_gamma   90.00
#
_symmetry.space_group_name_H-M   'P 1'
#
loop_
_entity.id
_entity.type
_entity.pdbx_description
1 polymer ?
#
loop_
_entity_poly.entity_id
_entity_poly.type
_entity_poly.pdbx_seq_one_letter_code
_entity_poly.pdbx_strand_id
1 'polypeptide(L)'
;LPEGPALDEHCWSDEEYCRTTENWYCLSKTLAEREALSYAEKTGLSVVTVCPSLVFGPPLQPTVNASSLFLIKHLKCDDADAMEDKVRNMVDVRDVADALVLAYESPEAAGRYICSA
;
A
#
# COMPACT_ATOMS: atom_id res chain seq x y z
N LEU A 1 21.40 2.28 5.33
CA LEU A 1 20.09 1.60 5.15
C LEU A 1 19.88 0.75 6.39
N PRO A 2 18.71 0.76 7.05
CA PRO A 2 18.52 -0.05 8.24
C PRO A 2 18.70 -1.53 7.87
N GLU A 3 19.46 -2.26 8.68
CA GLU A 3 19.83 -3.66 8.49
C GLU A 3 18.62 -4.58 8.79
N GLY A 4 17.63 -4.54 7.91
CA GLY A 4 16.47 -5.45 7.93
C GLY A 4 16.44 -6.33 6.69
N PRO A 5 15.75 -7.49 6.75
CA PRO A 5 15.48 -8.28 5.56
C PRO A 5 14.73 -7.44 4.52
N ALA A 6 15.04 -7.65 3.24
CA ALA A 6 14.32 -7.02 2.15
C ALA A 6 12.84 -7.41 2.23
N LEU A 7 11.95 -6.42 2.11
CA LEU A 7 10.51 -6.67 2.07
C LEU A 7 10.15 -7.25 0.71
N ASP A 8 9.41 -8.36 0.74
CA ASP A 8 8.90 -9.06 -0.43
C ASP A 8 7.41 -9.41 -0.26
N GLU A 9 6.82 -10.04 -1.26
CA GLU A 9 5.41 -10.44 -1.32
C GLU A 9 5.01 -11.45 -0.23
N HIS A 10 5.97 -12.09 0.43
CA HIS A 10 5.73 -13.01 1.55
C HIS A 10 5.66 -12.29 2.90
N CYS A 11 6.08 -11.03 2.95
CA CYS A 11 6.02 -10.21 4.15
C CYS A 11 4.59 -9.77 4.46
N TRP A 12 4.19 -9.92 5.72
CA TRP A 12 2.89 -9.47 6.23
C TRP A 12 3.08 -8.54 7.41
N SER A 13 2.16 -7.58 7.57
CA SER A 13 2.12 -6.76 8.77
C SER A 13 1.76 -7.60 10.00
N ASP A 14 2.43 -7.29 11.11
CA ASP A 14 2.12 -7.81 12.44
C ASP A 14 0.85 -7.11 12.96
N GLU A 15 -0.21 -7.90 13.20
CA GLU A 15 -1.49 -7.37 13.66
C GLU A 15 -1.44 -6.85 15.10
N GLU A 16 -0.68 -7.51 15.98
CA GLU A 16 -0.54 -7.10 17.37
C GLU A 16 0.23 -5.78 17.44
N TYR A 17 1.30 -5.66 16.65
CA TYR A 17 2.01 -4.39 16.48
C TYR A 17 1.07 -3.28 15.99
N CYS A 18 0.24 -3.55 14.98
CA CYS A 18 -0.71 -2.54 14.50
C CYS A 18 -1.77 -2.18 15.55
N ARG A 19 -2.23 -3.12 16.39
CA ARG A 19 -3.18 -2.84 17.48
C ARG A 19 -2.52 -2.02 18.59
N THR A 20 -1.33 -2.41 19.03
CA THR A 20 -0.60 -1.77 20.14
C THR A 20 -0.13 -0.36 19.80
N THR A 21 0.16 -0.10 18.52
CA THR A 21 0.52 1.23 18.02
C THR A 21 -0.65 2.03 17.47
N GLU A 22 -1.89 1.51 17.61
CA GLU A 22 -3.12 2.13 17.11
C GLU A 22 -3.08 2.43 15.59
N ASN A 23 -2.30 1.67 14.82
CA ASN A 23 -2.20 1.80 13.38
C ASN A 23 -3.37 1.08 12.68
N TRP A 24 -4.57 1.61 12.91
CA TRP A 24 -5.84 1.01 12.51
C TRP A 24 -5.98 0.89 10.99
N TYR A 25 -5.41 1.82 10.23
CA TYR A 25 -5.43 1.74 8.77
C TYR A 25 -4.65 0.51 8.27
N CYS A 26 -3.40 0.33 8.73
CA CYS A 26 -2.59 -0.83 8.37
C CYS A 26 -3.24 -2.14 8.85
N LEU A 27 -3.78 -2.17 10.06
CA LEU A 27 -4.51 -3.34 10.57
C LEU A 27 -5.70 -3.68 9.67
N SER A 28 -6.53 -2.70 9.32
CA SER A 28 -7.73 -2.92 8.50
C SER A 28 -7.39 -3.45 7.12
N LYS A 29 -6.35 -2.93 6.48
CA LYS A 29 -5.86 -3.40 5.18
C LYS A 29 -5.32 -4.82 5.25
N THR A 30 -4.57 -5.14 6.30
CA THR A 30 -4.02 -6.48 6.53
C THR A 30 -5.13 -7.52 6.71
N LEU A 31 -6.12 -7.23 7.56
CA LEU A 31 -7.24 -8.13 7.81
C LEU A 31 -8.12 -8.31 6.57
N ALA A 32 -8.41 -7.23 5.84
CA ALA A 32 -9.20 -7.30 4.62
C ALA A 32 -8.52 -8.13 3.52
N GLU A 33 -7.21 -7.98 3.34
CA GLU A 33 -6.45 -8.77 2.36
C GLU A 33 -6.46 -10.26 2.73
N ARG A 34 -6.21 -10.60 4.00
CA ARG A 34 -6.26 -11.98 4.49
C ARG A 34 -7.62 -12.63 4.28
N GLU A 35 -8.70 -11.91 4.59
CA GLU A 35 -10.06 -12.43 4.40
C GLU A 35 -10.38 -12.63 2.93
N ALA A 36 -9.99 -11.70 2.05
CA ALA A 36 -10.18 -11.82 0.61
C ALA A 36 -9.47 -13.07 0.04
N LEU A 37 -8.21 -13.31 0.44
CA LEU A 37 -7.45 -14.49 0.02
C LEU A 37 -8.03 -15.79 0.61
N SER A 38 -8.43 -15.80 1.88
CA SER A 38 -9.07 -16.98 2.48
C SER A 38 -10.42 -17.31 1.82
N TYR A 39 -11.20 -16.28 1.47
CA TYR A 39 -12.45 -16.46 0.75
C TYR A 39 -12.21 -17.02 -0.66
N ALA A 40 -11.18 -16.53 -1.35
CA ALA A 40 -10.75 -17.03 -2.66
C ALA A 40 -10.42 -18.52 -2.61
N GLU A 41 -9.59 -18.94 -1.64
CA GLU A 41 -9.23 -20.36 -1.44
C GLU A 41 -10.45 -21.25 -1.20
N LYS A 42 -11.43 -20.77 -0.41
CA LYS A 42 -12.66 -21.53 -0.08
C LYS A 42 -13.62 -21.65 -1.25
N THR A 43 -13.65 -20.66 -2.14
CA THR A 43 -14.66 -20.56 -3.20
C THR A 43 -14.14 -20.92 -4.59
N GLY A 44 -12.81 -21.00 -4.76
CA GLY A 44 -12.18 -21.17 -6.06
C GLY A 44 -12.18 -19.89 -6.90
N LEU A 45 -12.49 -18.73 -6.30
CA LEU A 45 -12.36 -17.43 -6.96
C LEU A 45 -10.86 -17.14 -7.19
N SER A 46 -10.49 -16.73 -8.41
CA SER A 46 -9.14 -16.24 -8.66
C SER A 46 -9.00 -14.81 -8.14
N VAL A 47 -8.06 -14.61 -7.21
CA VAL A 47 -7.77 -13.30 -6.61
C VAL A 47 -6.28 -13.03 -6.68
N VAL A 48 -5.95 -11.83 -7.16
CA VAL A 48 -4.60 -11.26 -7.14
C VAL A 48 -4.68 -9.93 -6.39
N THR A 49 -3.67 -9.63 -5.58
CA THR A 49 -3.61 -8.36 -4.85
C THR A 49 -2.42 -7.53 -5.32
N VAL A 50 -2.64 -6.22 -5.46
CA VAL A 50 -1.59 -5.24 -5.71
C VAL A 50 -1.47 -4.36 -4.48
N CYS A 51 -0.27 -4.29 -3.91
CA CYS A 51 0.04 -3.62 -2.65
C CYS A 51 0.86 -2.35 -2.91
N PRO A 52 0.22 -1.21 -3.19
CA PRO A 52 0.94 0.04 -3.41
C PRO A 52 1.43 0.68 -2.10
N SER A 53 2.55 1.40 -2.17
CA SER A 53 3.01 2.29 -1.12
C SER A 53 2.29 3.66 -1.18
N LEU A 54 2.91 4.77 -0.75
CA LEU A 54 2.27 6.08 -0.86
C LEU A 54 2.11 6.46 -2.34
N VAL A 55 0.86 6.50 -2.80
CA VAL A 55 0.55 6.82 -4.20
C VAL A 55 0.53 8.33 -4.43
N PHE A 56 1.37 8.80 -5.33
CA PHE A 56 1.44 10.19 -5.80
C PHE A 56 1.25 10.30 -7.30
N GLY A 57 0.92 11.49 -7.79
CA GLY A 57 0.80 11.74 -9.22
C GLY A 57 -0.31 12.72 -9.55
N PRO A 58 -0.56 12.96 -10.86
CA PRO A 58 -1.59 13.90 -11.30
C PRO A 58 -2.99 13.39 -10.91
N PRO A 59 -3.78 14.16 -10.13
CA PRO A 59 -5.13 13.77 -9.77
C PRO A 59 -6.07 13.94 -10.97
N LEU A 60 -7.02 13.00 -11.12
CA LEU A 60 -8.14 13.15 -12.06
C LEU A 60 -9.39 13.69 -11.36
N GLN A 61 -9.47 13.52 -10.04
CA GLN A 61 -10.57 13.98 -9.19
C GLN A 61 -10.31 15.41 -8.68
N PRO A 62 -11.37 16.19 -8.37
CA PRO A 62 -11.22 17.56 -7.88
C PRO A 62 -10.78 17.66 -6.40
N THR A 63 -10.72 16.53 -5.69
CA THR A 63 -10.39 16.47 -4.26
C THR A 63 -9.01 15.86 -4.00
N VAL A 64 -8.37 16.33 -2.94
CA VAL A 64 -7.05 15.85 -2.53
C VAL A 64 -7.21 14.53 -1.77
N ASN A 65 -6.46 13.49 -2.17
CA ASN A 65 -6.39 12.22 -1.45
C ASN A 65 -5.44 12.31 -0.24
N ALA A 66 -5.47 11.31 0.64
CA ALA A 66 -4.66 11.30 1.86
C ALA A 66 -3.15 11.43 1.58
N SER A 67 -2.63 10.70 0.59
CA SER A 67 -1.21 10.76 0.21
C SER A 67 -0.82 12.16 -0.27
N SER A 68 -1.55 12.75 -1.22
CA SER A 68 -1.24 14.10 -1.70
C SER A 68 -1.38 15.15 -0.61
N LEU A 69 -2.35 15.00 0.30
CA LEU A 69 -2.48 15.89 1.47
C LEU A 69 -1.25 15.80 2.38
N PHE A 70 -0.73 14.59 2.62
CA PHE A 70 0.52 14.39 3.34
C PHE A 70 1.65 15.18 2.68
N LEU A 71 1.85 15.03 1.37
CA LEU A 71 2.89 15.78 0.63
C LEU A 71 2.68 17.30 0.69
N ILE A 72 1.45 17.79 0.51
CA ILE A 72 1.15 19.23 0.55
C ILE A 72 1.51 19.81 1.93
N LYS A 73 1.13 19.13 3.02
CA LYS A 73 1.46 19.58 4.38
C LYS A 73 2.97 19.67 4.60
N HIS A 74 3.72 18.71 4.06
CA HIS A 74 5.18 18.68 4.14
C HIS A 74 5.80 19.84 3.34
N LEU A 75 5.33 20.09 2.11
CA LEU A 75 5.84 21.17 1.26
C LEU A 75 5.51 22.56 1.79
N LYS A 76 4.41 22.72 2.53
CA LYS A 76 4.02 24.00 3.14
C LYS A 76 4.72 24.29 4.46
N CYS A 77 5.49 23.35 5.01
CA CYS A 77 6.06 23.43 6.35
C CYS A 77 5.03 23.79 7.43
N ASP A 78 3.76 23.36 7.25
CA ASP A 78 2.69 23.68 8.20
C ASP A 78 2.96 23.09 9.60
N ASP A 79 3.83 22.07 9.69
CA ASP A 79 4.25 21.38 10.93
C ASP A 79 5.71 20.86 10.83
N ALA A 80 6.68 21.76 10.59
CA ALA A 80 8.09 21.37 10.42
C ALA A 80 8.68 20.60 11.62
N ASP A 81 8.20 20.88 12.84
CA ASP A 81 8.65 20.20 14.07
C ASP A 81 8.01 18.81 14.29
N ALA A 82 6.92 18.49 13.57
CA ALA A 82 6.23 17.20 13.65
C ALA A 82 6.61 16.25 12.50
N MET A 83 7.56 16.64 11.66
CA MET A 83 8.05 15.80 10.58
C MET A 83 8.84 14.62 11.14
N GLU A 84 8.19 13.45 11.15
CA GLU A 84 8.84 12.21 11.56
C GLU A 84 9.97 11.86 10.59
N ASP A 85 11.17 11.61 11.12
CA ASP A 85 12.30 11.06 10.37
C ASP A 85 12.06 9.56 10.07
N LYS A 86 11.14 9.31 9.13
CA LYS A 86 10.77 7.98 8.66
C LYS A 86 10.92 7.89 7.16
N VAL A 87 11.59 6.84 6.71
CA VAL A 87 11.62 6.46 5.30
C VAL A 87 10.20 6.07 4.88
N ARG A 88 9.71 6.69 3.80
CA ARG A 88 8.40 6.40 3.21
C ARG A 88 8.62 6.07 1.74
N ASN A 89 8.27 4.85 1.34
CA ASN A 89 8.30 4.50 -0.08
C ASN A 89 7.07 5.09 -0.79
N MET A 90 7.23 5.31 -2.09
CA MET A 90 6.20 5.93 -2.92
C MET A 90 6.11 5.28 -4.29
N VAL A 91 5.00 5.52 -4.98
CA VAL A 91 4.75 5.02 -6.33
C VAL A 91 3.89 6.01 -7.11
N ASP A 92 4.11 6.10 -8.42
CA ASP A 92 3.27 6.92 -9.29
C ASP A 92 1.89 6.26 -9.47
N VAL A 93 0.82 7.05 -9.44
CA VAL A 93 -0.56 6.58 -9.63
C VAL A 93 -0.76 5.87 -10.97
N ARG A 94 0.00 6.26 -12.00
CA ARG A 94 -0.04 5.61 -13.31
C ARG A 94 0.60 4.23 -13.27
N ASP A 95 1.70 4.07 -12.54
CA ASP A 95 2.34 2.75 -12.37
C ASP A 95 1.41 1.80 -11.59
N VAL A 96 0.68 2.30 -10.59
CA VAL A 96 -0.34 1.49 -9.88
C VAL A 96 -1.48 1.09 -10.81
N ALA A 97 -1.95 2.00 -11.66
CA ALA A 97 -3.00 1.72 -12.64
C ALA A 97 -2.53 0.67 -13.66
N ASP A 98 -1.33 0.83 -14.20
CA ASP A 98 -0.73 -0.11 -15.14
C ASP A 98 -0.51 -1.49 -14.48
N ALA A 99 -0.03 -1.52 -13.23
CA ALA A 99 0.14 -2.76 -12.48
C ALA A 99 -1.19 -3.51 -12.28
N LEU A 100 -2.28 -2.80 -12.00
CA LEU A 100 -3.61 -3.40 -11.87
C LEU A 100 -4.09 -3.99 -13.20
N VAL A 101 -3.90 -3.29 -14.32
CA VAL A 101 -4.26 -3.77 -15.66
C VAL A 101 -3.43 -5.01 -16.01
N LEU A 102 -2.11 -4.94 -15.83
CA LEU A 102 -1.20 -6.06 -16.11
C LEU A 102 -1.52 -7.29 -15.26
N ALA A 103 -1.81 -7.10 -13.96
CA ALA A 103 -2.19 -8.20 -13.07
C ALA A 103 -3.53 -8.85 -13.49
N TYR A 104 -4.46 -8.06 -14.03
CA TYR A 104 -5.74 -8.58 -14.50
C TYR A 104 -5.64 -9.30 -15.85
N GLU A 105 -4.86 -8.76 -16.79
CA GLU A 105 -4.75 -9.28 -18.15
C GLU A 105 -3.83 -10.50 -18.26
N SER A 106 -2.89 -10.68 -17.32
CA SER A 106 -1.95 -11.80 -17.28
C SER A 106 -2.59 -13.06 -16.68
N PRO A 107 -2.84 -14.13 -17.47
CA PRO A 107 -3.45 -15.36 -16.96
C PRO A 107 -2.59 -16.07 -15.91
N GLU A 108 -1.28 -15.83 -15.92
CA GLU A 108 -0.33 -16.42 -14.97
C GLU A 108 -0.17 -15.58 -13.69
N ALA A 109 -0.81 -14.41 -13.60
CA ALA A 109 -0.74 -13.58 -12.39
C ALA A 109 -1.38 -14.31 -11.21
N ALA A 110 -0.64 -14.39 -10.11
CA ALA A 110 -1.07 -15.08 -8.90
C ALA A 110 -0.47 -14.45 -7.64
N GLY A 111 -1.21 -14.52 -6.54
CA GLY A 111 -0.73 -14.07 -5.24
C GLY A 111 -0.76 -12.54 -5.09
N ARG A 112 0.33 -11.99 -4.58
CA ARG A 112 0.45 -10.59 -4.17
C ARG A 112 1.55 -9.94 -4.99
N TYR A 113 1.44 -8.64 -5.29
CA TYR A 113 2.46 -7.87 -5.98
C TYR A 113 2.72 -6.56 -5.24
N ILE A 114 3.95 -6.33 -4.77
CA ILE A 114 4.33 -5.03 -4.22
C ILE A 114 4.50 -4.03 -5.36
N CYS A 115 3.82 -2.89 -5.26
CA CYS A 115 3.91 -1.80 -6.22
C CYS A 115 4.53 -0.57 -5.55
N SER A 116 5.86 -0.52 -5.53
CA SER A 116 6.62 0.52 -4.86
C SER A 116 7.94 0.78 -5.56
N ALA A 117 8.38 2.05 -5.59
CA ALA A 117 9.72 2.45 -5.98
C ALA A 117 10.61 2.68 -4.75
#